data_AF-A0A1L9P0S2-F1
#
_entry.id   AF-A0A1L9P0S2-F1
#
_cell.length_a   1.000
_cell.length_b   1.000
_cell.length_c   1.000
_cell.angle_alpha   90.00
_cell.angle_beta   90.00
_cell.angle_gamma   90.00
#
_symmetry.space_group_name_H-M   'P 1'
#
loop_
_entity.id
_entity.type
_entity.pdbx_description
1 polymer ?
#
loop_
_entity_poly.entity_id
_entity_poly.type
_entity_poly.pdbx_seq_one_letter_code
_entity_poly.pdbx_strand_id
1 'polypeptide(L)'
;MKKSFVFLPAVMLIVSACSGPDVSTRVTSSLSRGVLAVEQKVQGKAIIMTPNVEDITDKGFNIRYMELSFGSGVPESIRDLAIDQCESTGKVAVFMGNSRGLVQLNTVKAHYECREIQSS
;
A
#
# COMPACT_ATOMS: atom_id res chain seq x y z
N MET A 1 -59.54 22.09 14.21
CA MET A 1 -58.73 21.23 13.32
C MET A 1 -57.25 21.50 13.62
N LYS A 2 -56.54 20.55 14.26
CA LYS A 2 -55.11 20.65 14.59
C LYS A 2 -54.31 20.02 13.45
N LYS A 3 -53.44 20.79 12.79
CA LYS A 3 -52.49 20.27 11.78
C LYS A 3 -51.28 19.67 12.50
N SER A 4 -51.15 18.35 12.47
CA SER A 4 -49.95 17.65 12.93
C SER A 4 -48.82 17.84 11.92
N PHE A 5 -47.76 18.53 12.33
CA PHE A 5 -46.48 18.52 11.61
C PHE A 5 -45.77 17.20 11.93
N VAL A 6 -45.66 16.32 10.94
CA VAL A 6 -44.86 15.10 11.02
C VAL A 6 -43.44 15.46 10.61
N PHE A 7 -42.53 15.57 11.59
CA PHE A 7 -41.10 15.64 11.34
C PHE A 7 -40.57 14.21 11.14
N LEU A 8 -40.18 13.86 9.92
CA LEU A 8 -39.36 12.67 9.64
C LEU A 8 -37.89 12.97 10.04
N PRO A 9 -37.23 12.14 10.85
CA PRO A 9 -35.77 12.18 10.92
C PRO A 9 -35.21 11.42 9.71
N ALA A 10 -34.53 12.14 8.82
CA ALA A 10 -33.72 11.54 7.76
C ALA A 10 -32.50 10.86 8.41
N VAL A 11 -32.59 9.54 8.60
CA VAL A 11 -31.45 8.71 9.00
C VAL A 11 -30.56 8.52 7.76
N MET A 12 -29.58 9.39 7.60
CA MET A 12 -28.44 9.19 6.69
C MET A 12 -27.60 8.02 7.21
N LEU A 13 -27.84 6.82 6.66
CA LEU A 13 -26.94 5.68 6.82
C LEU A 13 -25.72 5.89 5.91
N ILE A 14 -24.71 6.58 6.43
CA ILE A 14 -23.37 6.61 5.83
C ILE A 14 -22.76 5.24 6.10
N VAL A 15 -22.97 4.29 5.19
CA VAL A 15 -22.26 3.02 5.22
C VAL A 15 -20.84 3.29 4.72
N SER A 16 -19.99 3.81 5.59
CA SER A 16 -18.55 3.77 5.35
C SER A 16 -18.14 2.31 5.43
N ALA A 17 -18.11 1.64 4.27
CA ALA A 17 -17.42 0.37 4.11
C ALA A 17 -15.91 0.63 4.23
N CYS A 18 -15.46 0.93 5.45
CA CYS A 18 -14.08 0.85 5.85
C CYS A 18 -13.76 -0.63 5.99
N SER A 19 -13.54 -1.31 4.87
CA SER A 19 -12.80 -2.56 4.84
C SER A 19 -11.45 -2.25 5.49
N GLY A 20 -11.35 -2.51 6.78
CA GLY A 20 -10.16 -2.20 7.57
C GLY A 20 -8.94 -2.85 6.92
N PRO A 21 -7.75 -2.26 7.08
CA PRO A 21 -6.54 -2.86 6.53
C PRO A 21 -6.45 -4.30 7.03
N ASP A 22 -6.28 -5.24 6.10
CA ASP A 22 -6.15 -6.67 6.37
C ASP A 22 -5.19 -6.89 7.55
N VAL A 23 -5.45 -7.92 8.38
CA VAL A 23 -4.63 -8.20 9.57
C VAL A 23 -3.14 -8.34 9.23
N SER A 24 -2.83 -8.85 8.04
CA SER A 24 -1.47 -8.94 7.48
C SER A 24 -0.78 -7.57 7.34
N THR A 25 -1.52 -6.55 6.91
CA THR A 25 -1.06 -5.17 6.76
C THR A 25 -0.77 -4.52 8.12
N ARG A 26 -1.56 -4.85 9.16
CA ARG A 26 -1.38 -4.33 10.53
C ARG A 26 -0.16 -4.91 11.26
N VAL A 27 0.15 -6.19 11.05
CA VAL A 27 1.32 -6.82 11.68
C VAL A 27 2.62 -6.28 11.08
N THR A 28 2.62 -5.94 9.79
CA THR A 28 3.80 -5.37 9.11
C THR A 28 4.06 -3.91 9.51
N SER A 29 3.01 -3.12 9.73
CA SER A 29 3.11 -1.69 10.05
C SER A 29 3.44 -1.38 11.52
N SER A 30 3.26 -2.35 12.44
CA SER A 30 3.48 -2.13 13.88
C SER A 30 4.88 -2.52 14.39
N LEU A 31 5.64 -3.34 13.66
CA LEU A 31 6.96 -3.83 14.10
C LEU A 31 8.15 -3.28 13.30
N SER A 32 7.93 -2.73 12.11
CA SER A 32 9.00 -2.31 11.20
C SER A 32 9.02 -0.79 11.07
N ARG A 33 10.13 -0.15 11.45
CA ARG A 33 10.37 1.28 11.18
C ARG A 33 10.43 1.60 9.67
N GLY A 34 10.44 0.55 8.84
CA GLY A 34 10.63 0.59 7.39
C GLY A 34 12.12 0.68 7.06
N VAL A 35 12.50 0.23 5.87
CA VAL A 35 13.86 0.40 5.31
C VAL A 35 13.75 1.39 4.15
N LEU A 36 14.74 2.27 3.96
CA LEU A 36 14.76 3.13 2.79
C LEU A 36 14.69 2.25 1.52
N ALA A 37 13.89 2.63 0.54
CA ALA A 37 13.74 1.82 -0.68
C ALA A 37 15.08 1.59 -1.38
N VAL A 38 15.99 2.57 -1.33
CA VAL A 38 17.36 2.45 -1.85
C VAL A 38 18.23 1.41 -1.11
N GLU A 39 17.95 1.17 0.16
CA GLU A 39 18.66 0.20 1.02
C GLU A 39 17.95 -1.16 1.07
N GLN A 40 16.75 -1.28 0.48
CA GLN A 40 15.97 -2.49 0.56
C GLN A 40 16.64 -3.65 -0.18
N LYS A 41 16.41 -4.87 0.31
CA LYS A 41 16.93 -6.08 -0.32
C LYS A 41 16.26 -6.31 -1.67
N VAL A 42 17.01 -6.08 -2.74
CA VAL A 42 16.56 -6.37 -4.10
C VAL A 42 16.78 -7.84 -4.43
N GLN A 43 15.68 -8.58 -4.60
CA GLN A 43 15.68 -9.96 -5.09
C GLN A 43 14.41 -10.20 -5.90
N GLY A 44 14.52 -10.96 -7.00
CA GLY A 44 13.43 -11.18 -7.94
C GLY A 44 13.89 -10.80 -9.34
N LYS A 45 13.69 -11.70 -10.31
CA LYS A 45 14.29 -11.60 -11.66
C LYS A 45 13.28 -11.54 -12.79
N ALA A 46 12.05 -12.01 -12.57
CA ALA A 46 11.06 -12.16 -13.63
C ALA A 46 9.69 -11.71 -13.14
N ILE A 47 9.38 -10.43 -13.38
CA ILE A 47 8.03 -9.90 -13.30
C ILE A 47 7.30 -10.36 -14.57
N ILE A 48 6.17 -11.04 -14.41
CA ILE A 48 5.40 -11.65 -15.52
C ILE A 48 4.15 -10.85 -15.89
N MET A 49 3.88 -9.78 -15.17
CA MET A 49 2.78 -8.86 -15.44
C MET A 49 3.21 -7.45 -15.08
N THR A 50 2.79 -6.47 -15.88
CA THR A 50 3.07 -5.06 -15.59
C THR A 50 2.66 -4.71 -14.16
N PRO A 51 3.57 -4.13 -13.36
CA PRO A 51 3.26 -3.72 -12.00
C PRO A 51 2.21 -2.60 -12.01
N ASN A 52 1.34 -2.59 -11.01
CA ASN A 52 0.30 -1.60 -10.84
C ASN A 52 0.42 -0.94 -9.46
N VAL A 53 0.37 0.40 -9.44
CA VAL A 53 0.32 1.18 -8.21
C VAL A 53 -1.13 1.26 -7.74
N GLU A 54 -1.39 0.74 -6.55
CA GLU A 54 -2.71 0.60 -5.95
C GLU A 54 -2.74 1.25 -4.56
N ASP A 55 -3.94 1.45 -4.02
CA ASP A 55 -4.14 1.91 -2.64
C ASP A 55 -3.36 3.18 -2.30
N ILE A 56 -3.31 4.14 -3.24
CA ILE A 56 -2.60 5.41 -3.08
C ILE A 56 -3.31 6.25 -2.01
N THR A 57 -2.55 6.61 -0.98
CA THR A 57 -2.98 7.45 0.15
C THR A 57 -2.00 8.61 0.33
N ASP A 58 -2.32 9.52 1.24
CA ASP A 58 -1.43 10.59 1.69
C ASP A 58 -0.14 10.09 2.35
N LYS A 59 -0.17 8.86 2.88
CA LYS A 59 0.94 8.23 3.63
C LYS A 59 1.81 7.31 2.76
N GLY A 60 1.22 6.69 1.75
CA GLY A 60 1.90 5.66 0.98
C GLY A 60 1.00 5.00 -0.06
N PHE A 61 1.52 3.95 -0.67
CA PHE A 61 0.86 3.20 -1.73
C PHE A 61 1.31 1.73 -1.72
N ASN A 62 0.60 0.91 -2.47
CA ASN A 62 0.96 -0.47 -2.72
C ASN A 62 1.39 -0.62 -4.18
N ILE A 63 2.38 -1.47 -4.44
CA ILE A 63 2.68 -1.92 -5.80
C ILE A 63 2.32 -3.40 -5.88
N ARG A 64 1.33 -3.71 -6.72
CA ARG A 64 0.96 -5.08 -7.06
C ARG A 64 1.74 -5.52 -8.28
N TYR A 65 2.37 -6.69 -8.19
CA TYR A 65 3.03 -7.32 -9.33
C TYR A 65 2.94 -8.84 -9.19
N MET A 66 3.17 -9.53 -10.31
CA MET A 66 3.32 -10.98 -10.31
C MET A 66 4.75 -11.32 -10.66
N GLU A 67 5.37 -12.19 -9.89
CA GLU A 67 6.70 -12.71 -10.19
C GLU A 67 6.75 -14.23 -10.16
N LEU A 68 7.62 -14.81 -10.99
CA LEU A 68 7.88 -16.26 -10.97
C LEU A 68 8.81 -16.69 -9.84
N SER A 69 9.47 -15.73 -9.19
CA SER A 69 10.46 -16.01 -8.14
C SER A 69 9.81 -16.15 -6.77
N PHE A 70 10.30 -17.11 -5.98
CA PHE A 70 9.92 -17.33 -4.58
C PHE A 70 10.90 -16.64 -3.59
N GLY A 71 11.64 -15.63 -4.03
CA GLY A 71 12.57 -14.88 -3.17
C GLY A 71 11.86 -14.13 -2.03
N SER A 72 12.60 -13.63 -1.04
CA SER A 72 12.00 -12.77 0.00
C SER A 72 12.13 -11.28 -0.28
N GLY A 73 12.93 -10.89 -1.28
CA GLY A 73 13.11 -9.50 -1.68
C GLY A 73 12.08 -9.01 -2.70
N VAL A 74 12.27 -7.76 -3.10
CA VAL A 74 11.46 -7.08 -4.12
C VAL A 74 12.30 -6.89 -5.39
N PRO A 75 11.76 -7.08 -6.60
CA PRO A 75 12.50 -6.83 -7.84
C PRO A 75 12.94 -5.37 -7.97
N GLU A 76 14.06 -5.15 -8.67
CA GLU A 76 14.67 -3.82 -8.83
C GLU A 76 13.70 -2.80 -9.41
N SER A 77 12.99 -3.16 -10.47
CA SER A 77 12.03 -2.27 -11.13
C SER A 77 10.85 -1.87 -10.23
N ILE A 78 10.51 -2.66 -9.22
CA ILE A 78 9.46 -2.31 -8.25
C ILE A 78 10.00 -1.31 -7.22
N ARG A 79 11.27 -1.47 -6.81
CA ARG A 79 11.96 -0.47 -5.98
C ARG A 79 11.99 0.87 -6.70
N ASP A 80 12.47 0.87 -7.93
CA ASP A 80 12.71 2.09 -8.69
C ASP A 80 11.38 2.81 -8.98
N LEU A 81 10.33 2.05 -9.35
CA LEU A 81 8.97 2.59 -9.46
C LEU A 81 8.48 3.25 -8.17
N ALA A 82 8.78 2.67 -7.01
CA ALA A 82 8.41 3.28 -5.72
C ALA A 82 9.18 4.56 -5.43
N ILE A 83 10.47 4.59 -5.76
CA ILE A 83 11.33 5.78 -5.63
C ILE A 83 10.79 6.90 -6.50
N ASP A 84 10.60 6.65 -7.80
CA ASP A 84 10.07 7.63 -8.76
C ASP A 84 8.73 8.22 -8.30
N GLN A 85 7.85 7.36 -7.78
CA GLN A 85 6.54 7.78 -7.28
C GLN A 85 6.66 8.75 -6.09
N CYS A 86 7.56 8.51 -5.13
CA CYS A 86 7.75 9.42 -3.99
C CYS A 86 8.58 10.67 -4.37
N GLU A 87 9.58 10.53 -5.25
CA GLU A 87 10.40 11.64 -5.73
C GLU A 87 9.57 12.67 -6.49
N SER A 88 8.54 12.24 -7.22
CA SER A 88 7.57 13.14 -7.86
C SER A 88 6.88 14.11 -6.88
N THR A 89 6.92 13.78 -5.57
CA THR A 89 6.36 14.58 -4.48
C THR A 89 7.43 15.19 -3.55
N GLY A 90 8.71 15.07 -3.89
CA GLY A 90 9.83 15.55 -3.08
C GLY A 90 10.07 14.75 -1.78
N LYS A 91 9.58 13.52 -1.72
CA LYS A 91 9.68 12.62 -0.56
C LYS A 91 10.54 11.41 -0.88
N VAL A 92 11.02 10.72 0.15
CA VAL A 92 11.74 9.45 0.01
C VAL A 92 10.81 8.26 0.20
N ALA A 93 11.00 7.23 -0.62
CA ALA A 93 10.29 5.97 -0.51
C ALA A 93 10.87 5.11 0.62
N VAL A 94 10.01 4.60 1.50
CA VAL A 94 10.33 3.68 2.58
C VAL A 94 9.59 2.37 2.34
N PHE A 95 10.33 1.29 2.19
CA PHE A 95 9.77 -0.05 2.09
C PHE A 95 9.32 -0.53 3.46
N MET A 96 8.02 -0.82 3.57
CA MET A 96 7.40 -1.27 4.82
C MET A 96 7.31 -2.80 4.88
N GLY A 97 7.25 -3.46 3.74
CA GLY A 97 7.18 -4.91 3.64
C GLY A 97 6.41 -5.36 2.40
N ASN A 98 6.38 -6.66 2.15
CA ASN A 98 5.59 -7.26 1.09
C ASN A 98 4.76 -8.42 1.61
N SER A 99 3.62 -8.64 0.99
CA SER A 99 2.75 -9.78 1.25
C SER A 99 2.50 -10.54 -0.05
N ARG A 100 2.46 -11.87 0.05
CA ARG A 100 2.15 -12.75 -1.07
C ARG A 100 0.77 -13.34 -0.90
N GLY A 101 -0.06 -13.25 -1.92
CA GLY A 101 -1.37 -13.90 -1.92
C GLY A 101 -1.19 -15.42 -2.11
N LEU A 102 -1.46 -16.21 -1.07
CA LEU A 102 -1.40 -17.69 -1.12
C LEU A 102 -2.29 -18.29 -2.22
N VAL A 103 -3.39 -17.61 -2.58
CA VAL A 103 -4.38 -18.08 -3.57
C VAL A 103 -4.16 -17.45 -4.96
N GLN A 104 -3.41 -16.35 -5.06
CA GLN A 104 -3.34 -15.51 -6.26
C GLN A 104 -2.05 -15.72 -7.08
N LEU A 105 -1.65 -16.98 -7.33
CA LEU A 105 -0.61 -17.35 -8.31
C LEU A 105 0.66 -16.48 -8.26
N ASN A 106 1.29 -16.33 -7.08
CA ASN A 106 2.49 -15.51 -6.88
C ASN A 106 2.29 -14.00 -7.10
N THR A 107 1.07 -13.50 -6.95
CA THR A 107 0.81 -12.06 -6.82
C THR A 107 1.40 -11.57 -5.51
N VAL A 108 2.28 -10.58 -5.61
CA VAL A 108 2.94 -9.91 -4.50
C VAL A 108 2.40 -8.48 -4.42
N LYS A 109 2.11 -8.04 -3.20
CA LYS A 109 1.83 -6.64 -2.87
C LYS A 109 2.99 -6.11 -2.04
N ALA A 110 3.78 -5.19 -2.58
CA ALA A 110 4.79 -4.45 -1.83
C ALA A 110 4.18 -3.14 -1.30
N HIS A 111 4.38 -2.86 -0.02
CA HIS A 111 3.88 -1.65 0.63
C HIS A 111 5.01 -0.64 0.82
N TYR A 112 4.76 0.59 0.38
CA TYR A 112 5.69 1.70 0.49
C TYR A 112 5.02 2.92 1.12
N GLU A 113 5.81 3.68 1.87
CA GLU A 113 5.43 4.99 2.40
C GLU A 113 6.33 6.08 1.82
N CYS A 114 5.74 7.24 1.51
CA CYS A 114 6.52 8.41 1.14
C CYS A 114 6.71 9.28 2.38
N ARG A 115 7.95 9.38 2.86
CA ARG A 115 8.31 10.16 4.05
C ARG A 115 9.19 11.35 3.68
N GLU A 116 9.14 12.41 4.48
CA GLU A 116 10.07 13.52 4.29
C GLU A 116 11.50 13.07 4.58
N ILE A 117 12.45 13.67 3.84
CA ILE A 117 13.88 13.51 4.12
C ILE A 117 14.13 14.19 5.47
N GLN A 118 14.23 13.41 6.56
CA GLN A 118 14.76 13.95 7.81
C GLN A 118 16.26 14.19 7.60
N SER A 119 16.60 15.39 7.14
CA SER A 119 17.95 15.92 7.29
C SER A 119 18.21 16.10 8.79
N SER A 120 18.93 15.14 9.40
CA SER A 120 19.58 15.36 10.70
C SER A 120 20.76 16.31 10.57
#